data_AF-A0A8J6A5H9-F1
#
_entry.id   AF-A0A8J6A5H9-F1
#
_cell.length_a   1.000
_cell.length_b   1.000
_cell.length_c   1.000
_cell.angle_alpha   90.00
_cell.angle_beta   90.00
_cell.angle_gamma   90.00
#
_symmetry.space_group_name_H-M   'P 1'
#
loop_
_entity.id
_entity.type
_entity.pdbx_description
1 polymer ?
#
loop_
_entity_poly.entity_id
_entity_poly.type
_entity_poly.pdbx_seq_one_letter_code
_entity_poly.pdbx_strand_id
1 'polypeptide(L)'
;MDIEAYFERIGYKNSRNKLDLETLTDIFQHHIRAIPFENIHMLCGETVRLDLETAFDQVVRKKHGGWCLQVNHLLYWVLTTMGFDTTMLGGCVYNITADRYSNSMIHLLLKVTIDGTNYIVDAGFGRSYQMWQPLELISGKDQPQVPCIFCLTEENGIWYLDQIRIEQYVPNQHFLNSNHLEKRKYQKLFSFTLEPRTIKDFESANAFLQASTASEFLKESFCSLQTLDGVYCLLGFTLAYRKFNYKDNMDLVEFKTLNEEEIEEELKNTFNISLEKKIGYKNSRNKLDLETLTDIFQHHIRAIPFENIHMLCGETVRLDLETAFDQVVRKKHGGWCLQVNHLLYWVLTTMGFDTTMLGGCVYNITADRYSNSMIHLLLKVTIDGTNYIVDAGFGRSYQMWQPLELISGKDQPQVPCIFRLTEENGIWYLDQIRREQYVPNQHFLNSDLLEKGKYRKIYSFTLEPRTIEDFQDMNTFLQTSPASVFTSKSFCSLQTFEGVHCLVGFTLTYRKFNYKDNMDLVEFKTLNEEEIEEELKNTFNISLEKKLMPKHGDRFFTI
;
A
#
# COMPACT_ATOMS: atom_id res chain seq x y z
N MET A 1 21.53 -13.43 2.88
CA MET A 1 21.25 -12.37 1.88
C MET A 1 22.30 -12.44 0.79
N ASP A 2 21.92 -12.18 -0.45
CA ASP A 2 22.81 -12.29 -1.61
C ASP A 2 23.44 -10.93 -1.93
N ILE A 3 24.77 -10.83 -1.82
CA ILE A 3 25.49 -9.59 -2.08
C ILE A 3 25.51 -9.24 -3.58
N GLU A 4 25.42 -10.24 -4.47
CA GLU A 4 25.37 -9.99 -5.92
C GLU A 4 24.08 -9.27 -6.31
N ALA A 5 22.94 -9.66 -5.73
CA ALA A 5 21.67 -8.97 -5.93
C ALA A 5 21.73 -7.50 -5.49
N TYR A 6 22.49 -7.17 -4.43
CA TYR A 6 22.72 -5.77 -4.05
C TYR A 6 23.54 -5.01 -5.11
N PHE A 7 24.63 -5.60 -5.61
CA PHE A 7 25.44 -4.94 -6.64
C PHE A 7 24.67 -4.76 -7.96
N GLU A 8 23.82 -5.73 -8.31
CA GLU A 8 22.87 -5.59 -9.42
C GLU A 8 21.89 -4.43 -9.16
N ARG A 9 21.32 -4.33 -7.96
CA ARG A 9 20.38 -3.26 -7.57
C ARG A 9 20.97 -1.86 -7.71
N ILE A 10 22.24 -1.69 -7.38
CA ILE A 10 22.93 -0.39 -7.48
C ILE A 10 23.64 -0.20 -8.84
N GLY A 11 23.59 -1.20 -9.72
CA GLY A 11 24.24 -1.16 -11.04
C GLY A 11 25.77 -1.18 -10.99
N TYR A 12 26.37 -1.65 -9.90
CA TYR A 12 27.82 -1.68 -9.73
C TYR A 12 28.44 -2.92 -10.38
N LYS A 13 29.26 -2.70 -11.43
CA LYS A 13 29.88 -3.77 -12.24
C LYS A 13 31.40 -3.79 -12.18
N ASN A 14 32.01 -2.88 -11.42
CA ASN A 14 33.47 -2.79 -11.31
C ASN A 14 34.04 -3.92 -10.43
N SER A 15 35.37 -4.08 -10.48
CA SER A 15 36.07 -5.05 -9.65
C SER A 15 35.97 -4.70 -8.17
N ARG A 16 35.81 -5.73 -7.33
CA ARG A 16 35.65 -5.65 -5.86
C ARG A 16 36.84 -6.21 -5.09
N ASN A 17 37.95 -6.46 -5.79
CA ASN A 17 39.11 -7.18 -5.25
C ASN A 17 40.02 -6.33 -4.36
N LYS A 18 39.79 -5.03 -4.27
CA LYS A 18 40.53 -4.11 -3.40
C LYS A 18 39.59 -3.50 -2.37
N LEU A 19 40.09 -3.32 -1.16
CA LEU A 19 39.40 -2.65 -0.07
C LEU A 19 40.02 -1.27 0.17
N ASP A 20 40.02 -0.45 -0.88
CA ASP A 20 40.60 0.91 -0.89
C ASP A 20 39.51 1.99 -0.96
N LEU A 21 39.94 3.25 -0.82
CA LEU A 21 39.04 4.41 -0.83
C LEU A 21 38.33 4.57 -2.18
N GLU A 22 38.97 4.19 -3.29
CA GLU A 22 38.39 4.23 -4.63
C GLU A 22 37.19 3.27 -4.71
N THR A 23 37.38 2.01 -4.29
CA THR A 23 36.30 1.00 -4.26
C THR A 23 35.16 1.42 -3.32
N LEU A 24 35.48 1.93 -2.12
CA LEU A 24 34.48 2.44 -1.18
C LEU A 24 33.66 3.59 -1.80
N THR A 25 34.35 4.55 -2.41
CA THR A 25 33.73 5.73 -3.04
C THR A 25 32.84 5.31 -4.20
N ASP A 26 33.30 4.42 -5.05
CA ASP A 26 32.54 3.95 -6.21
C ASP A 26 31.24 3.24 -5.79
N ILE A 27 31.32 2.32 -4.82
CA ILE A 27 30.14 1.59 -4.32
C ILE A 27 29.16 2.56 -3.67
N PHE A 28 29.68 3.45 -2.83
CA PHE A 28 28.88 4.47 -2.16
C PHE A 28 28.13 5.36 -3.17
N GLN A 29 28.83 5.80 -4.21
CA GLN A 29 28.25 6.61 -5.28
C GLN A 29 27.19 5.87 -6.10
N HIS A 30 27.40 4.58 -6.39
CA HIS A 30 26.37 3.76 -7.03
C HIS A 30 25.14 3.58 -6.12
N HIS A 31 25.35 3.40 -4.82
CA HIS A 31 24.27 3.32 -3.84
C HIS A 31 23.39 4.56 -3.86
N ILE A 32 23.95 5.75 -3.63
CA ILE A 32 23.18 7.00 -3.51
C ILE A 32 22.50 7.44 -4.82
N ARG A 33 22.95 6.90 -5.97
CA ARG A 33 22.33 7.13 -7.29
C ARG A 33 21.26 6.11 -7.66
N ALA A 34 21.19 4.98 -6.96
CA ALA A 34 20.26 3.91 -7.28
C ALA A 34 19.18 3.71 -6.21
N ILE A 35 19.50 3.94 -4.94
CA ILE A 35 18.62 3.71 -3.79
C ILE A 35 18.16 5.08 -3.25
N PRO A 36 16.87 5.41 -3.38
CA PRO A 36 16.37 6.70 -2.89
C PRO A 36 16.38 6.79 -1.36
N PHE A 37 16.60 8.00 -0.85
CA PHE A 37 16.26 8.35 0.54
C PHE A 37 14.80 8.80 0.59
N GLU A 38 13.94 8.00 1.22
CA GLU A 38 12.48 8.14 1.10
C GLU A 38 11.70 7.63 2.33
N ASN A 39 10.46 8.11 2.48
CA ASN A 39 9.49 7.66 3.47
C ASN A 39 8.11 7.32 2.87
N ILE A 40 8.06 7.11 1.56
CA ILE A 40 6.85 6.87 0.76
C ILE A 40 6.13 5.59 1.19
N HIS A 41 6.86 4.53 1.57
CA HIS A 41 6.24 3.29 2.03
C HIS A 41 5.40 3.46 3.31
N MET A 42 5.72 4.44 4.17
CA MET A 42 4.89 4.76 5.34
C MET A 42 3.53 5.37 4.95
N LEU A 43 3.46 6.07 3.81
CA LEU A 43 2.18 6.60 3.28
C LEU A 43 1.26 5.50 2.78
N CYS A 44 1.84 4.34 2.45
CA CYS A 44 1.09 3.14 2.07
C CYS A 44 0.65 2.31 3.29
N GLY A 45 0.85 2.81 4.51
CA GLY A 45 0.47 2.15 5.76
C GLY A 45 1.40 1.00 6.16
N GLU A 46 2.61 0.93 5.59
CA GLU A 46 3.61 -0.07 5.97
C GLU A 46 4.45 0.42 7.16
N THR A 47 4.70 -0.49 8.11
CA THR A 47 5.61 -0.23 9.23
C THR A 47 7.05 -0.47 8.82
N VAL A 48 7.93 0.47 9.14
CA VAL A 48 9.37 0.37 8.90
C VAL A 48 10.01 -0.53 9.95
N ARG A 49 10.53 -1.66 9.47
CA ARG A 49 11.23 -2.66 10.30
C ARG A 49 12.74 -2.43 10.23
N LEU A 50 13.40 -2.59 11.38
CA LEU A 50 14.85 -2.45 11.49
C LEU A 50 15.63 -3.70 11.10
N ASP A 51 14.96 -4.85 10.95
CA ASP A 51 15.65 -6.08 10.60
C ASP A 51 16.21 -6.00 9.17
N LEU A 52 17.46 -6.45 9.04
CA LEU A 52 18.23 -6.31 7.81
C LEU A 52 17.61 -7.09 6.65
N GLU A 53 16.94 -8.21 6.93
CA GLU A 53 16.30 -9.02 5.89
C GLU A 53 15.10 -8.31 5.26
N THR A 54 14.27 -7.64 6.07
CA THR A 54 13.17 -6.80 5.56
C THR A 54 13.72 -5.61 4.78
N ALA A 55 14.74 -4.91 5.31
CA ALA A 55 15.37 -3.80 4.60
C ALA A 55 15.97 -4.26 3.26
N PHE A 56 16.61 -5.43 3.22
CA PHE A 56 17.13 -6.02 2.00
C PHE A 56 16.01 -6.35 1.01
N ASP A 57 14.93 -6.98 1.45
CA ASP A 57 13.79 -7.32 0.58
C ASP A 57 13.18 -6.07 -0.05
N GLN A 58 12.90 -5.04 0.76
CA GLN A 58 12.31 -3.78 0.30
C GLN A 58 13.23 -3.03 -0.66
N VAL A 59 14.49 -2.80 -0.27
CA VAL A 59 15.42 -1.97 -1.04
C VAL A 59 15.94 -2.69 -2.28
N VAL A 60 16.31 -3.97 -2.14
CA VAL A 60 16.98 -4.73 -3.20
C VAL A 60 15.96 -5.43 -4.10
N ARG A 61 15.04 -6.22 -3.54
CA ARG A 61 14.13 -7.03 -4.36
C ARG A 61 12.96 -6.22 -4.90
N LYS A 62 12.34 -5.39 -4.05
CA LYS A 62 11.20 -4.54 -4.43
C LYS A 62 11.60 -3.18 -5.01
N LYS A 63 12.90 -2.88 -5.06
CA LYS A 63 13.48 -1.64 -5.61
C LYS A 63 12.99 -0.35 -4.94
N HIS A 64 12.57 -0.42 -3.68
CA HIS A 64 12.30 0.78 -2.88
C HIS A 64 13.60 1.47 -2.44
N GLY A 65 13.41 2.59 -1.74
CA GLY A 65 14.46 3.22 -0.96
C GLY A 65 14.27 2.94 0.52
N GLY A 66 14.66 3.90 1.35
CA GLY A 66 14.31 3.93 2.76
C GLY A 66 14.91 5.15 3.45
N TRP A 67 14.67 5.27 4.75
CA TRP A 67 15.36 6.28 5.56
C TRP A 67 16.71 5.79 6.08
N CYS A 68 17.45 6.62 6.82
CA CYS A 68 18.83 6.34 7.23
C CYS A 68 18.99 4.98 7.95
N LEU A 69 18.01 4.58 8.78
CA LEU A 69 18.07 3.31 9.51
C LEU A 69 17.97 2.07 8.61
N GLN A 70 17.46 2.20 7.38
CA GLN A 70 17.41 1.11 6.40
C GLN A 70 18.59 1.18 5.45
N VAL A 71 18.82 2.32 4.81
CA VAL A 71 19.82 2.44 3.74
C VAL A 71 21.25 2.36 4.27
N ASN A 72 21.53 2.94 5.44
CA ASN A 72 22.86 2.82 6.06
C ASN A 72 23.07 1.47 6.76
N HIS A 73 22.00 0.81 7.22
CA HIS A 73 22.10 -0.56 7.72
C HIS A 73 22.41 -1.55 6.59
N LEU A 74 21.77 -1.38 5.43
CA LEU A 74 22.08 -2.14 4.23
C LEU A 74 23.52 -1.89 3.76
N LEU A 75 23.95 -0.62 3.71
CA LEU A 75 25.32 -0.27 3.34
C LEU A 75 26.35 -0.84 4.32
N TYR A 76 26.09 -0.79 5.63
CA TYR A 76 26.91 -1.41 6.66
C TYR A 76 27.10 -2.90 6.38
N TRP A 77 26.01 -3.62 6.12
CA TRP A 77 26.08 -5.05 5.81
C TRP A 77 26.93 -5.34 4.57
N VAL A 78 26.79 -4.54 3.51
CA VAL A 78 27.58 -4.72 2.28
C VAL A 78 29.06 -4.50 2.56
N LEU A 79 29.42 -3.37 3.18
CA LEU A 79 30.82 -3.01 3.42
C LEU A 79 31.51 -4.01 4.37
N THR A 80 30.83 -4.44 5.43
CA THR A 80 31.34 -5.49 6.33
C THR A 80 31.45 -6.84 5.63
N THR A 81 30.49 -7.22 4.78
CA THR A 81 30.56 -8.47 4.00
C THR A 81 31.72 -8.47 3.01
N MET A 82 32.07 -7.31 2.45
CA MET A 82 33.27 -7.14 1.63
C MET A 82 34.58 -7.20 2.43
N GLY A 83 34.53 -6.93 3.73
CA GLY A 83 35.69 -6.93 4.62
C GLY A 83 36.22 -5.55 4.99
N PHE A 84 35.51 -4.45 4.68
CA PHE A 84 35.85 -3.13 5.20
C PHE A 84 35.62 -3.08 6.72
N ASP A 85 36.56 -2.50 7.47
CA ASP A 85 36.38 -2.20 8.89
C ASP A 85 35.33 -1.08 9.05
N THR A 86 34.09 -1.47 9.30
CA THR A 86 32.93 -0.58 9.32
C THR A 86 32.27 -0.58 10.69
N THR A 87 31.99 0.60 11.22
CA THR A 87 31.32 0.81 12.52
C THR A 87 30.06 1.64 12.32
N MET A 88 28.93 1.22 12.91
CA MET A 88 27.74 2.08 13.00
C MET A 88 27.97 3.15 14.06
N LEU A 89 27.63 4.40 13.74
CA LEU A 89 27.59 5.51 14.68
C LEU A 89 26.18 6.11 14.68
N GLY A 90 25.85 6.84 15.74
CA GLY A 90 24.57 7.51 15.82
C GLY A 90 24.69 9.01 16.04
N GLY A 91 23.80 9.75 15.40
CA GLY A 91 23.81 11.19 15.34
C GLY A 91 22.49 11.86 15.71
N CYS A 92 22.61 13.12 16.10
CA CYS A 92 21.51 14.03 16.38
C CYS A 92 21.42 15.04 15.23
N VAL A 93 20.29 15.06 14.51
CA VAL A 93 20.05 15.99 13.39
C VAL A 93 19.79 17.41 13.88
N TYR A 94 20.34 18.41 13.19
CA TYR A 94 20.11 19.82 13.44
C TYR A 94 18.73 20.25 12.96
N ASN A 95 17.90 20.76 13.87
CA ASN A 95 16.63 21.39 13.52
C ASN A 95 16.85 22.89 13.37
N ILE A 96 16.71 23.36 12.13
CA ILE A 96 16.83 24.76 11.75
C ILE A 96 15.88 25.68 12.53
N THR A 97 14.63 25.28 12.68
CA THR A 97 13.58 26.13 13.28
C THR A 97 13.74 26.23 14.78
N ALA A 98 14.14 25.14 15.43
CA ALA A 98 14.41 25.09 16.86
C ALA A 98 15.83 25.54 17.24
N ASP A 99 16.66 25.83 16.23
CA ASP A 99 18.08 26.22 16.34
C ASP A 99 18.89 25.32 17.28
N ARG A 100 18.67 24.00 17.19
CA ARG A 100 19.31 23.00 18.05
C ARG A 100 19.40 21.65 17.39
N TYR A 101 20.37 20.85 17.81
CA TYR A 101 20.38 19.42 17.53
C TYR A 101 19.24 18.73 18.28
N SER A 102 18.72 17.65 17.69
CA SER A 102 17.73 16.79 18.32
C SER A 102 18.26 16.23 19.65
N ASN A 103 17.35 16.09 20.63
CA ASN A 103 17.69 15.55 21.94
C ASN A 103 18.00 14.05 21.92
N SER A 104 17.57 13.36 20.86
CA SER A 104 17.70 11.91 20.70
C SER A 104 18.49 11.58 19.45
N MET A 105 19.17 10.44 19.49
CA MET A 105 19.92 9.88 18.39
C MET A 105 18.96 9.31 17.33
N ILE A 106 18.62 10.11 16.33
CA ILE A 106 17.65 9.76 15.27
C ILE A 106 18.29 9.50 13.91
N HIS A 107 19.62 9.60 13.80
CA HIS A 107 20.36 9.38 12.56
C HIS A 107 21.39 8.26 12.70
N LEU A 108 21.37 7.29 11.79
CA LEU A 108 22.42 6.26 11.66
C LEU A 108 23.39 6.71 10.58
N LEU A 109 24.69 6.66 10.85
CA LEU A 109 25.76 6.87 9.88
C LEU A 109 26.89 5.85 10.12
N LEU A 110 27.85 5.75 9.20
CA LEU A 110 28.93 4.76 9.27
C LEU A 110 30.30 5.43 9.38
N LYS A 111 31.22 4.76 10.08
CA LYS A 111 32.66 5.02 10.03
C LYS A 111 33.34 3.84 9.32
N VAL A 112 34.21 4.11 8.37
CA VAL A 112 35.03 3.10 7.68
C VAL A 112 36.51 3.40 7.90
N THR A 113 37.30 2.41 8.33
CA THR A 113 38.75 2.52 8.46
C THR A 113 39.45 1.86 7.27
N ILE A 114 40.32 2.59 6.59
CA ILE A 114 41.14 2.07 5.48
C ILE A 114 42.60 2.48 5.76
N ASP A 115 43.48 1.50 5.90
CA ASP A 115 44.92 1.70 6.15
C ASP A 115 45.23 2.69 7.28
N GLY A 116 44.41 2.68 8.34
CA GLY A 116 44.55 3.56 9.52
C GLY A 116 43.85 4.91 9.41
N THR A 117 43.33 5.27 8.23
CA THR A 117 42.56 6.49 8.02
C THR A 117 41.06 6.23 8.25
N ASN A 118 40.40 7.10 9.01
CA ASN A 118 38.97 6.98 9.31
C ASN A 118 38.16 7.89 8.39
N TYR A 119 37.08 7.35 7.83
CA TYR A 119 36.14 8.09 6.99
C TYR A 119 34.73 7.96 7.54
N ILE A 120 33.93 9.01 7.38
CA ILE A 120 32.49 8.99 7.57
C ILE A 120 31.82 8.69 6.23
N VAL A 121 30.87 7.76 6.27
CA VAL A 121 30.06 7.34 5.12
C VAL A 121 28.59 7.33 5.54
N ASP A 122 27.76 8.04 4.78
CA ASP A 122 26.34 8.17 5.08
C ASP A 122 25.56 8.30 3.77
N ALA A 123 24.74 7.31 3.43
CA ALA A 123 23.87 7.28 2.25
C ALA A 123 22.41 7.68 2.56
N GLY A 124 22.14 8.13 3.79
CA GLY A 124 20.80 8.19 4.37
C GLY A 124 20.34 9.58 4.81
N PHE A 125 21.02 10.66 4.41
CA PHE A 125 20.57 12.02 4.70
C PHE A 125 19.85 12.66 3.49
N GLY A 126 20.26 12.31 2.27
CA GLY A 126 19.58 12.67 1.03
C GLY A 126 19.59 14.15 0.66
N ARG A 127 18.78 14.50 -0.35
CA ARG A 127 18.62 15.88 -0.88
C ARG A 127 19.98 16.50 -1.25
N SER A 128 20.13 17.82 -1.13
CA SER A 128 21.40 18.52 -1.33
C SER A 128 22.36 18.48 -0.13
N TYR A 129 22.07 17.63 0.86
CA TYR A 129 22.89 17.47 2.07
C TYR A 129 23.74 16.19 2.00
N GLN A 130 23.47 15.36 0.99
CA GLN A 130 24.09 14.06 0.77
C GLN A 130 25.56 14.25 0.35
N MET A 131 26.49 13.65 1.10
CA MET A 131 27.88 13.52 0.64
C MET A 131 27.96 12.58 -0.56
N TRP A 132 28.87 12.85 -1.49
CA TRP A 132 29.13 12.04 -2.69
C TRP A 132 30.43 11.25 -2.59
N GLN A 133 31.25 11.53 -1.58
CA GLN A 133 32.47 10.80 -1.27
C GLN A 133 32.59 10.65 0.26
N PRO A 134 33.21 9.56 0.75
CA PRO A 134 33.54 9.42 2.16
C PRO A 134 34.30 10.65 2.68
N LEU A 135 33.88 11.18 3.83
CA LEU A 135 34.51 12.34 4.46
C LEU A 135 35.60 11.88 5.41
N GLU A 136 36.84 12.30 5.20
CA GLU A 136 37.93 12.00 6.11
C GLU A 136 37.67 12.64 7.48
N LEU A 137 37.87 11.88 8.55
CA LEU A 137 37.57 12.28 9.92
C LEU A 137 38.69 13.18 10.49
N ILE A 138 38.86 14.37 9.92
CA ILE A 138 39.83 15.40 10.34
C ILE A 138 39.07 16.67 10.72
N SER A 139 39.22 17.08 11.98
CA SER A 139 38.58 18.29 12.53
C SER A 139 39.02 19.55 11.79
N GLY A 140 38.07 20.36 11.33
CA GLY A 140 38.29 21.63 10.66
C GLY A 140 38.77 21.54 9.21
N LYS A 141 38.85 20.34 8.62
CA LYS A 141 39.24 20.16 7.22
C LYS A 141 38.07 20.45 6.30
N ASP A 142 38.23 21.44 5.41
CA ASP A 142 37.35 21.65 4.27
C ASP A 142 37.48 20.50 3.27
N GLN A 143 36.36 19.91 2.89
CA GLN A 143 36.27 18.77 1.98
C GLN A 143 35.34 19.10 0.82
N PRO A 144 35.86 19.76 -0.24
CA PRO A 144 35.08 20.11 -1.42
C PRO A 144 34.59 18.86 -2.15
N GLN A 145 33.29 18.82 -2.42
CA GLN A 145 32.65 17.81 -3.24
C GLN A 145 31.75 18.50 -4.27
N VAL A 146 31.18 17.73 -5.20
CA VAL A 146 30.24 18.27 -6.20
C VAL A 146 29.06 19.02 -5.54
N PRO A 147 28.41 18.51 -4.48
CA PRO A 147 27.26 19.19 -3.90
C PRO A 147 27.59 20.49 -3.15
N CYS A 148 28.71 20.51 -2.43
CA CYS A 148 29.11 21.59 -1.54
C CYS A 148 30.51 21.31 -0.95
N ILE A 149 30.99 22.22 -0.09
CA ILE A 149 32.14 21.97 0.78
C ILE A 149 31.61 21.46 2.12
N PHE A 150 31.97 20.24 2.50
CA PHE A 150 31.69 19.71 3.84
C PHE A 150 32.83 20.02 4.80
N CYS A 151 32.51 20.17 6.08
CA CYS A 151 33.50 20.27 7.15
C CYS A 151 33.05 19.43 8.34
N LEU A 152 33.96 18.59 8.84
CA LEU A 152 33.79 17.88 10.10
C LEU A 152 34.57 18.64 11.16
N THR A 153 33.91 19.04 12.25
CA THR A 153 34.57 19.71 13.38
C THR A 153 34.36 18.89 14.64
N GLU A 154 35.41 18.69 15.41
CA GLU A 154 35.36 18.02 16.71
C GLU A 154 35.45 19.05 17.83
N GLU A 155 34.55 18.95 18.80
CA GLU A 155 34.56 19.73 20.01
C GLU A 155 34.06 18.87 21.19
N ASN A 156 34.90 18.71 22.22
CA ASN A 156 34.58 17.99 23.46
C ASN A 156 34.07 16.55 23.26
N GLY A 157 34.64 15.81 22.32
CA GLY A 157 34.30 14.43 21.98
C GLY A 157 33.08 14.30 21.05
N ILE A 158 32.48 15.41 20.62
CA ILE A 158 31.35 15.44 19.70
C ILE A 158 31.84 15.95 18.35
N TRP A 159 31.47 15.24 17.29
CA TRP A 159 31.73 15.63 15.92
C TRP A 159 30.49 16.30 15.33
N TYR A 160 30.72 17.31 14.50
CA TYR A 160 29.69 18.09 13.83
C TYR A 160 29.96 18.06 12.34
N LEU A 161 28.95 17.69 11.55
CA LEU A 161 28.98 17.82 10.11
C LEU A 161 28.24 19.07 9.67
N ASP A 162 28.96 19.95 8.99
CA ASP A 162 28.45 21.18 8.39
C ASP A 162 28.74 21.20 6.90
N GLN A 163 28.04 22.09 6.20
CA GLN A 163 28.29 22.36 4.79
C GLN A 163 28.27 23.85 4.46
N ILE A 164 29.07 24.22 3.45
CA ILE A 164 29.05 25.52 2.79
C ILE A 164 28.48 25.31 1.38
N ARG A 165 27.24 25.75 1.20
CA ARG A 165 26.47 25.61 -0.04
C ARG A 165 26.88 26.64 -1.07
N ILE A 166 26.70 26.24 -2.32
CA ILE A 166 26.83 27.08 -3.49
C ILE A 166 25.57 27.97 -3.62
N GLU A 167 25.71 29.14 -4.26
CA GLU A 167 24.58 30.02 -4.57
C GLU A 167 23.51 29.29 -5.38
N GLN A 168 22.25 29.70 -5.25
CA GLN A 168 21.13 29.03 -5.91
C GLN A 168 20.44 29.96 -6.90
N TYR A 169 20.33 29.51 -8.14
CA TYR A 169 19.51 30.13 -9.17
C TYR A 169 18.18 29.38 -9.30
N VAL A 170 17.08 30.07 -9.02
CA VAL A 170 15.71 29.54 -9.16
C VAL A 170 15.05 30.31 -10.31
N PRO A 171 14.89 29.69 -11.50
CA PRO A 171 14.35 30.38 -12.67
C PRO A 171 12.87 30.75 -12.49
N ASN A 172 12.10 29.87 -11.83
CA ASN A 172 10.69 30.10 -11.57
C ASN A 172 10.49 30.95 -10.30
N GLN A 173 10.16 32.23 -10.50
CA GLN A 173 9.97 33.22 -9.43
C GLN A 173 8.89 32.82 -8.41
N HIS A 174 7.91 31.98 -8.80
CA HIS A 174 6.86 31.51 -7.91
C HIS A 174 7.41 30.71 -6.71
N PHE A 175 8.55 30.03 -6.90
CA PHE A 175 9.15 29.18 -5.87
C PHE A 175 10.24 29.86 -5.04
N LEU A 176 10.56 31.15 -5.27
CA LEU A 176 11.62 31.85 -4.53
C LEU A 176 11.41 31.91 -3.01
N ASN A 177 10.16 31.79 -2.57
CA ASN A 177 9.77 31.76 -1.16
C ASN A 177 9.26 30.38 -0.73
N SER A 178 9.56 29.33 -1.50
CA SER A 178 9.26 27.96 -1.12
C SER A 178 9.94 27.60 0.20
N ASN A 179 9.21 26.93 1.09
CA ASN A 179 9.75 26.42 2.36
C ASN A 179 10.78 25.30 2.14
N HIS A 180 10.88 24.76 0.92
CA HIS A 180 11.87 23.74 0.54
C HIS A 180 13.22 24.34 0.12
N LEU A 181 13.34 25.67 0.02
CA LEU A 181 14.58 26.35 -0.30
C LEU A 181 15.30 26.85 0.95
N GLU A 182 16.46 26.25 1.23
CA GLU A 182 17.40 26.78 2.22
C GLU A 182 18.20 27.94 1.62
N LYS A 183 18.09 29.13 2.21
CA LYS A 183 18.74 30.37 1.72
C LYS A 183 20.12 30.60 2.34
N ARG A 184 20.42 29.97 3.49
CA ARG A 184 21.73 30.08 4.12
C ARG A 184 22.77 29.28 3.35
N LYS A 185 23.95 29.87 3.19
CA LYS A 185 25.11 29.17 2.62
C LYS A 185 25.68 28.16 3.61
N TYR A 186 25.98 28.62 4.82
CA TYR A 186 26.48 27.75 5.88
C TYR A 186 25.31 27.07 6.58
N GLN A 187 25.38 25.74 6.68
CA GLN A 187 24.31 24.93 7.24
C GLN A 187 24.90 23.81 8.10
N LYS A 188 24.43 23.73 9.35
CA LYS A 188 24.66 22.60 10.25
C LYS A 188 23.75 21.44 9.86
N LEU A 189 24.28 20.21 9.81
CA LEU A 189 23.52 19.02 9.41
C LEU A 189 23.19 18.13 10.60
N PHE A 190 24.21 17.54 11.22
CA PHE A 190 24.05 16.67 12.38
C PHE A 190 25.33 16.64 13.23
N SER A 191 25.17 16.24 14.49
CA SER A 191 26.28 15.91 15.38
C SER A 191 26.29 14.42 15.68
N PHE A 192 27.44 13.86 16.06
CA PHE A 192 27.58 12.46 16.42
C PHE A 192 28.78 12.23 17.33
N THR A 193 28.89 11.04 17.91
CA THR A 193 30.08 10.59 18.65
C THR A 193 30.68 9.37 17.96
N LEU A 194 31.94 9.06 18.27
CA LEU A 194 32.61 7.86 17.75
C LEU A 194 32.29 6.59 18.54
N GLU A 195 31.30 6.64 19.43
CA GLU A 195 30.84 5.48 20.19
C GLU A 195 30.20 4.46 19.24
N PRO A 196 30.71 3.22 19.16
CA PRO A 196 30.12 2.18 18.32
C PRO A 196 28.68 1.89 18.72
N ARG A 197 27.81 1.74 17.72
CA ARG A 197 26.41 1.38 17.87
C ARG A 197 26.08 0.04 17.21
N THR A 198 24.92 -0.48 17.56
CA THR A 198 24.25 -1.57 16.86
C THR A 198 22.87 -1.09 16.41
N ILE A 199 22.24 -1.81 15.46
CA ILE A 199 20.91 -1.43 14.99
C ILE A 199 19.86 -1.40 16.12
N LYS A 200 20.06 -2.19 17.19
CA LYS A 200 19.16 -2.23 18.36
C LYS A 200 19.11 -0.90 19.12
N ASP A 201 20.20 -0.14 19.11
CA ASP A 201 20.26 1.18 19.76
C ASP A 201 19.30 2.19 19.11
N PHE A 202 18.81 1.89 17.90
CA PHE A 202 17.87 2.72 17.16
C PHE A 202 16.41 2.25 17.24
N GLU A 203 16.08 1.21 18.02
CA GLU A 203 14.68 0.72 18.13
C GLU A 203 13.71 1.80 18.62
N SER A 204 14.11 2.55 19.65
CA SER A 204 13.30 3.65 20.19
C SER A 204 13.18 4.82 19.21
N ALA A 205 14.26 5.12 18.48
CA ALA A 205 14.24 6.15 17.44
C ALA A 205 13.32 5.74 16.28
N ASN A 206 13.41 4.49 15.82
CA ASN A 206 12.56 3.92 14.78
C ASN A 206 11.08 3.99 15.17
N ALA A 207 10.71 3.60 16.39
CA ALA A 207 9.34 3.72 16.87
C ALA A 207 8.86 5.18 16.93
N PHE A 208 9.70 6.08 17.45
CA PHE A 208 9.38 7.50 17.55
C PHE A 208 9.18 8.14 16.16
N LEU A 209 10.07 7.88 15.22
CA LEU A 209 10.06 8.51 13.90
C LEU A 209 8.82 8.13 13.06
N GLN A 210 8.20 6.97 13.32
CA GLN A 210 7.00 6.49 12.59
C GLN A 210 5.68 6.79 13.28
N ALA A 211 5.67 7.10 14.57
CA ALA A 211 4.44 7.23 15.35
C ALA A 211 4.22 8.64 15.93
N SER A 212 5.29 9.42 16.10
CA SER A 212 5.21 10.73 16.76
C SER A 212 4.84 11.84 15.79
N THR A 213 3.81 12.62 16.11
CA THR A 213 3.45 13.85 15.38
C THR A 213 4.55 14.91 15.38
N ALA A 214 5.54 14.78 16.27
CA ALA A 214 6.74 15.63 16.27
C ALA A 214 7.78 15.21 15.22
N SER A 215 7.66 14.01 14.64
CA SER A 215 8.58 13.50 13.61
C SER A 215 8.40 14.23 12.28
N GLU A 216 9.48 14.74 11.72
CA GLU A 216 9.47 15.34 10.37
C GLU A 216 9.07 14.31 9.29
N PHE A 217 9.34 13.01 9.52
CA PHE A 217 8.98 11.95 8.59
C PHE A 217 7.47 11.66 8.52
N LEU A 218 6.66 12.19 9.45
CA LEU A 218 5.19 12.13 9.36
C LEU A 218 4.57 13.44 8.89
N LYS A 219 5.32 14.54 8.86
CA LYS A 219 4.83 15.86 8.44
C LYS A 219 4.81 16.02 6.93
N GLU A 220 5.73 15.35 6.24
CA GLU A 220 5.89 15.47 4.81
C GLU A 220 6.33 14.14 4.18
N SER A 221 5.69 13.77 3.08
CA SER A 221 6.14 12.70 2.19
C SER A 221 7.29 13.17 1.32
N PHE A 222 8.36 12.38 1.23
CA PHE A 222 9.49 12.71 0.38
C PHE A 222 10.19 11.50 -0.21
N CYS A 223 10.85 11.75 -1.34
CA CYS A 223 11.77 10.83 -1.97
C CYS A 223 12.89 11.62 -2.65
N SER A 224 14.15 11.28 -2.38
CA SER A 224 15.30 11.94 -3.02
C SER A 224 16.31 10.96 -3.57
N LEU A 225 16.86 11.27 -4.74
CA LEU A 225 17.82 10.41 -5.45
C LEU A 225 18.90 11.27 -6.12
N GLN A 226 20.16 10.92 -5.90
CA GLN A 226 21.28 11.62 -6.50
C GLN A 226 21.41 11.24 -7.97
N THR A 227 21.85 12.18 -8.81
CA THR A 227 22.19 11.93 -10.22
C THR A 227 23.70 12.07 -10.43
N LEU A 228 24.16 12.08 -11.67
CA LEU A 228 25.57 12.32 -11.98
C LEU A 228 25.98 13.78 -11.77
N ASP A 229 25.03 14.71 -11.79
CA ASP A 229 25.25 16.16 -11.78
C ASP A 229 24.32 16.91 -10.82
N GLY A 230 23.53 16.22 -10.01
CA GLY A 230 22.44 16.83 -9.28
C GLY A 230 21.70 15.90 -8.33
N VAL A 231 20.50 16.32 -7.95
CA VAL A 231 19.59 15.55 -7.10
C VAL A 231 18.14 15.85 -7.46
N TYR A 232 17.34 14.79 -7.60
CA TYR A 232 15.89 14.88 -7.62
C TYR A 232 15.34 14.78 -6.20
N CYS A 233 14.34 15.60 -5.87
CA CYS A 233 13.61 15.56 -4.61
C CYS A 233 12.11 15.73 -4.90
N LEU A 234 11.32 14.71 -4.64
CA LEU A 234 9.87 14.83 -4.52
C LEU A 234 9.52 15.14 -3.06
N LEU A 235 8.79 16.22 -2.82
CA LEU A 235 8.40 16.74 -1.51
C LEU A 235 6.90 17.07 -1.55
N GLY A 236 6.07 16.19 -0.98
CA GLY A 236 4.61 16.25 -1.18
C GLY A 236 4.25 16.19 -2.66
N PHE A 237 3.64 17.28 -3.15
CA PHE A 237 3.28 17.48 -4.55
C PHE A 237 4.31 18.30 -5.34
N THR A 238 5.49 18.56 -4.77
CA THR A 238 6.51 19.39 -5.40
C THR A 238 7.69 18.54 -5.81
N LEU A 239 7.94 18.42 -7.11
CA LEU A 239 9.19 17.87 -7.63
C LEU A 239 10.21 18.99 -7.80
N ALA A 240 11.38 18.79 -7.23
CA ALA A 240 12.52 19.67 -7.41
C ALA A 240 13.66 18.90 -8.07
N TYR A 241 14.29 19.50 -9.07
CA TYR A 241 15.58 19.06 -9.59
C TYR A 241 16.61 20.13 -9.29
N ARG A 242 17.69 19.74 -8.59
CA ARG A 242 18.85 20.58 -8.39
C ARG A 242 19.99 20.07 -9.23
N LYS A 243 20.52 20.91 -10.11
CA LYS A 243 21.76 20.66 -10.83
C LYS A 243 22.90 21.43 -10.16
N PHE A 244 23.90 20.70 -9.67
CA PHE A 244 25.04 21.27 -8.98
C PHE A 244 25.97 22.00 -9.95
N ASN A 245 26.49 23.15 -9.53
CA ASN A 245 27.47 23.93 -10.30
C ASN A 245 27.08 24.14 -11.78
N TYR A 246 25.82 24.52 -12.00
CA TYR A 246 25.24 24.72 -13.33
C TYR A 246 25.93 25.83 -14.13
N LYS A 247 26.12 26.99 -13.49
CA LYS A 247 26.74 28.16 -14.12
C LYS A 247 27.31 29.12 -13.08
N ASP A 248 28.50 29.65 -13.33
CA ASP A 248 29.15 30.70 -12.52
C ASP A 248 29.18 30.40 -11.00
N ASN A 249 29.46 29.14 -10.63
CA ASN A 249 29.40 28.67 -9.23
C ASN A 249 28.01 28.92 -8.60
N MET A 250 26.96 28.56 -9.33
CA MET A 250 25.57 28.51 -8.87
C MET A 250 24.94 27.16 -9.20
N ASP A 251 24.17 26.64 -8.26
CA ASP A 251 23.25 25.54 -8.48
C ASP A 251 22.00 26.04 -9.21
N LEU A 252 21.52 25.31 -10.20
CA LEU A 252 20.18 25.50 -10.74
C LEU A 252 19.20 24.70 -9.89
N VAL A 253 18.08 25.31 -9.46
CA VAL A 253 17.00 24.61 -8.76
C VAL A 253 15.68 24.83 -9.48
N GLU A 254 15.22 23.81 -10.18
CA GLU A 254 13.95 23.78 -10.88
C GLU A 254 12.88 23.15 -10.01
N PHE A 255 11.67 23.72 -10.05
CA PHE A 255 10.52 23.21 -9.31
C PHE A 255 9.36 23.01 -10.28
N LYS A 256 8.62 21.93 -10.04
CA LYS A 256 7.36 21.61 -10.70
C LYS A 256 6.36 21.14 -9.65
N THR A 257 5.18 21.75 -9.61
CA THR A 257 4.05 21.19 -8.87
C THR A 257 3.45 20.08 -9.70
N LEU A 258 3.23 18.93 -9.09
CA LEU A 258 2.67 17.74 -9.68
C LEU A 258 1.24 17.51 -9.18
N ASN A 259 0.42 16.86 -10.00
CA ASN A 259 -0.80 16.21 -9.53
C ASN A 259 -0.53 14.76 -9.07
N GLU A 260 -1.56 14.06 -8.59
CA GLU A 260 -1.43 12.68 -8.08
C GLU A 260 -0.94 11.67 -9.13
N GLU A 261 -1.35 11.80 -10.40
CA GLU A 261 -0.95 10.90 -11.48
C GLU A 261 0.53 11.12 -11.84
N GLU A 262 0.93 12.39 -11.96
CA GLU A 262 2.32 12.77 -12.20
C GLU A 262 3.26 12.31 -11.08
N ILE A 263 2.81 12.28 -9.82
CA ILE A 263 3.60 11.71 -8.71
C ILE A 263 3.91 10.23 -8.96
N GLU A 264 2.92 9.44 -9.37
CA GLU A 264 3.13 8.01 -9.60
C GLU A 264 4.07 7.78 -10.78
N GLU A 265 3.93 8.58 -11.85
CA GLU A 265 4.84 8.55 -12.99
C GLU A 265 6.27 8.94 -12.58
N GLU A 266 6.45 9.99 -11.79
CA GLU A 266 7.77 10.45 -11.33
C GLU A 266 8.41 9.46 -10.35
N LEU A 267 7.64 8.90 -9.42
CA LEU A 267 8.11 7.80 -8.55
C LEU A 267 8.66 6.64 -9.38
N LYS A 268 7.99 6.26 -10.45
CA LYS A 268 8.43 5.17 -11.33
C LYS A 268 9.60 5.57 -12.23
N ASN A 269 9.50 6.69 -12.93
CA ASN A 269 10.43 7.07 -13.99
C ASN A 269 11.73 7.66 -13.44
N THR A 270 11.63 8.48 -12.39
CA THR A 270 12.75 9.20 -11.80
C THR A 270 13.35 8.44 -10.63
N PHE A 271 12.52 7.84 -9.77
CA PHE A 271 12.98 7.18 -8.55
C PHE A 271 13.00 5.65 -8.61
N ASN A 272 12.47 5.06 -9.70
CA ASN A 272 12.34 3.61 -9.87
C ASN A 272 11.55 2.91 -8.73
N ILE A 273 10.61 3.65 -8.12
CA ILE A 273 9.69 3.18 -7.07
C ILE A 273 8.34 2.88 -7.71
N SER A 274 7.80 1.68 -7.44
CA SER A 274 6.43 1.33 -7.81
C SER A 274 5.57 1.26 -6.54
N LEU A 275 4.45 1.98 -6.51
CA LEU A 275 3.51 1.94 -5.38
C LEU A 275 2.54 0.76 -5.54
N GLU A 276 2.49 -0.12 -4.54
CA GLU A 276 1.45 -1.13 -4.41
C GLU A 276 0.19 -0.50 -3.77
N LYS A 277 -0.73 0.07 -4.58
CA LYS A 277 -2.01 0.64 -4.09
C LYS A 277 -3.01 -0.48 -3.78
N LYS A 278 -3.69 -0.39 -2.62
CA LYS A 278 -4.62 -1.42 -2.12
C LYS A 278 -5.86 -1.63 -2.98
N ILE A 279 -6.52 -0.55 -3.40
CA ILE A 279 -7.36 -0.58 -4.59
C ILE A 279 -6.46 -0.07 -5.71
N GLY A 280 -6.14 -0.89 -6.70
CA GLY A 280 -5.23 -0.51 -7.80
C GLY A 280 -5.75 0.61 -8.71
N TYR A 281 -6.67 1.46 -8.24
CA TYR A 281 -7.32 2.53 -8.98
C TYR A 281 -6.36 3.71 -9.16
N LYS A 282 -6.08 4.03 -10.43
CA LYS A 282 -5.06 5.01 -10.84
C LYS A 282 -5.61 6.19 -11.64
N ASN A 283 -6.91 6.23 -11.91
CA ASN A 283 -7.52 7.28 -12.75
C ASN A 283 -7.88 8.53 -11.93
N SER A 284 -7.79 9.72 -12.54
CA SER A 284 -8.11 11.00 -11.91
C SER A 284 -9.52 11.01 -11.31
N ARG A 285 -9.64 11.44 -10.04
CA ARG A 285 -10.90 11.58 -9.30
C ARG A 285 -11.79 12.75 -9.76
N ASN A 286 -11.53 13.32 -10.94
CA ASN A 286 -12.03 14.65 -11.31
C ASN A 286 -13.41 14.63 -12.00
N LYS A 287 -13.96 13.45 -12.31
CA LYS A 287 -15.29 13.32 -12.94
C LYS A 287 -16.17 12.39 -12.12
N LEU A 288 -17.41 12.81 -11.88
CA LEU A 288 -18.44 12.02 -11.20
C LEU A 288 -19.35 11.36 -12.23
N ASP A 289 -18.75 10.56 -13.11
CA ASP A 289 -19.43 9.85 -14.19
C ASP A 289 -19.51 8.33 -13.96
N LEU A 290 -20.24 7.63 -14.83
CA LEU A 290 -20.46 6.19 -14.74
C LEU A 290 -19.14 5.40 -14.90
N GLU A 291 -18.21 5.92 -15.71
CA GLU A 291 -16.89 5.30 -15.92
C GLU A 291 -16.11 5.30 -14.60
N THR A 292 -16.01 6.45 -13.95
CA THR A 292 -15.37 6.59 -12.64
C THR A 292 -16.02 5.71 -11.57
N LEU A 293 -17.36 5.70 -11.50
CA LEU A 293 -18.10 4.82 -10.58
C LEU A 293 -17.78 3.35 -10.84
N THR A 294 -17.79 2.94 -12.11
CA THR A 294 -17.51 1.55 -12.52
C THR A 294 -16.09 1.14 -12.17
N ASP A 295 -15.12 2.02 -12.41
CA ASP A 295 -13.72 1.71 -12.12
C ASP A 295 -13.47 1.55 -10.62
N ILE A 296 -13.93 2.50 -9.79
CA ILE A 296 -13.79 2.41 -8.33
C ILE A 296 -14.42 1.11 -7.82
N PHE A 297 -15.62 0.82 -8.33
CA PHE A 297 -16.35 -0.39 -7.99
C PHE A 297 -15.58 -1.66 -8.36
N GLN A 298 -15.02 -1.75 -9.58
CA GLN A 298 -14.23 -2.90 -10.01
C GLN A 298 -12.94 -3.08 -9.20
N HIS A 299 -12.29 -1.99 -8.83
CA HIS A 299 -11.12 -2.07 -7.96
C HIS A 299 -11.49 -2.50 -6.55
N HIS A 300 -12.63 -2.06 -6.02
CA HIS A 300 -13.12 -2.47 -4.71
C HIS A 300 -13.35 -3.99 -4.65
N ILE A 301 -14.12 -4.55 -5.59
CA ILE A 301 -14.47 -5.99 -5.60
C ILE A 301 -13.28 -6.93 -5.90
N ARG A 302 -12.18 -6.39 -6.45
CA ARG A 302 -10.93 -7.12 -6.74
C ARG A 302 -9.87 -7.00 -5.65
N ALA A 303 -10.06 -6.07 -4.71
CA ALA A 303 -9.11 -5.81 -3.63
C ALA A 303 -9.64 -6.21 -2.25
N ILE A 304 -10.95 -6.07 -2.02
CA ILE A 304 -11.60 -6.26 -0.73
C ILE A 304 -12.46 -7.52 -0.81
N PRO A 305 -12.09 -8.60 -0.12
CA PRO A 305 -12.86 -9.83 -0.15
C PRO A 305 -14.23 -9.70 0.52
N PHE A 306 -15.22 -10.42 -0.01
CA PHE A 306 -16.45 -10.73 0.71
C PHE A 306 -16.19 -11.93 1.63
N GLU A 307 -16.16 -11.72 2.94
CA GLU A 307 -15.72 -12.72 3.92
C GLU A 307 -16.40 -12.58 5.30
N ASN A 308 -16.31 -13.64 6.10
CA ASN A 308 -16.76 -13.68 7.50
C ASN A 308 -15.75 -14.36 8.45
N ILE A 309 -14.50 -14.44 8.03
CA ILE A 309 -13.39 -15.10 8.71
C ILE A 309 -13.06 -14.40 10.02
N HIS A 310 -12.98 -13.07 10.05
CA HIS A 310 -12.61 -12.33 11.26
C HIS A 310 -13.59 -12.62 12.42
N MET A 311 -14.89 -12.72 12.09
CA MET A 311 -15.95 -13.08 13.02
C MET A 311 -15.74 -14.49 13.61
N LEU A 312 -15.35 -15.45 12.77
CA LEU A 312 -15.10 -16.83 13.20
C LEU A 312 -13.80 -17.01 13.99
N CYS A 313 -12.91 -16.02 13.94
CA CYS A 313 -11.74 -15.91 14.82
C CYS A 313 -12.07 -15.29 16.20
N GLY A 314 -13.37 -15.11 16.52
CA GLY A 314 -13.86 -14.66 17.83
C GLY A 314 -13.91 -13.15 17.98
N GLU A 315 -13.88 -12.40 16.88
CA GLU A 315 -14.10 -10.96 16.89
C GLU A 315 -15.57 -10.62 16.65
N THR A 316 -16.01 -9.50 17.23
CA THR A 316 -17.36 -8.99 17.00
C THR A 316 -17.35 -8.05 15.81
N VAL A 317 -18.23 -8.27 14.84
CA VAL A 317 -18.39 -7.38 13.70
C VAL A 317 -19.16 -6.15 14.15
N ARG A 318 -18.49 -4.99 14.10
CA ARG A 318 -19.08 -3.69 14.40
C ARG A 318 -19.47 -2.96 13.11
N LEU A 319 -20.54 -2.19 13.19
CA LEU A 319 -21.06 -1.41 12.05
C LEU A 319 -20.47 -0.01 11.94
N ASP A 320 -19.78 0.48 12.98
CA ASP A 320 -19.18 1.81 12.93
C ASP A 320 -18.10 1.87 11.84
N LEU A 321 -18.12 2.97 11.09
CA LEU A 321 -17.28 3.15 9.91
C LEU A 321 -15.80 3.11 10.26
N GLU A 322 -15.40 3.62 11.43
CA GLU A 322 -13.99 3.65 11.85
C GLU A 322 -13.45 2.23 12.06
N THR A 323 -14.20 1.36 12.73
CA THR A 323 -13.82 -0.05 12.91
C THR A 323 -13.83 -0.80 11.58
N ALA A 324 -14.85 -0.58 10.74
CA ALA A 324 -14.89 -1.18 9.40
C ALA A 324 -13.69 -0.73 8.55
N PHE A 325 -13.32 0.55 8.61
CA PHE A 325 -12.15 1.09 7.93
C PHE A 325 -10.85 0.49 8.49
N ASP A 326 -10.70 0.39 9.81
CA ASP A 326 -9.51 -0.21 10.41
C ASP A 326 -9.33 -1.66 9.97
N GLN A 327 -10.37 -2.48 10.08
CA GLN A 327 -10.33 -3.88 9.68
C GLN A 327 -10.09 -4.05 8.18
N VAL A 328 -10.93 -3.42 7.36
CA VAL A 328 -10.88 -3.60 5.90
C VAL A 328 -9.65 -2.91 5.31
N VAL A 329 -9.33 -1.68 5.72
CA VAL A 329 -8.28 -0.85 5.10
C VAL A 329 -6.92 -1.00 5.80
N ARG A 330 -6.84 -0.89 7.14
CA ARG A 330 -5.54 -0.95 7.83
C ARG A 330 -5.05 -2.39 7.99
N LYS A 331 -5.93 -3.30 8.42
CA LYS A 331 -5.58 -4.71 8.68
C LYS A 331 -5.65 -5.65 7.47
N LYS A 332 -6.07 -5.15 6.29
CA LYS A 332 -6.17 -5.95 5.05
C LYS A 332 -7.13 -7.14 5.16
N HIS A 333 -8.21 -6.97 5.92
CA HIS A 333 -9.34 -7.89 5.88
C HIS A 333 -10.36 -7.50 4.80
N GLY A 334 -11.35 -8.38 4.62
CA GLY A 334 -12.57 -8.06 3.90
C GLY A 334 -13.71 -7.77 4.86
N GLY A 335 -14.92 -8.09 4.45
CA GLY A 335 -16.08 -8.15 5.34
C GLY A 335 -17.32 -8.63 4.62
N TRP A 336 -18.44 -8.71 5.34
CA TRP A 336 -19.73 -8.95 4.70
C TRP A 336 -20.35 -7.64 4.17
N CYS A 337 -21.55 -7.73 3.56
CA CYS A 337 -22.22 -6.60 2.92
C CYS A 337 -22.33 -5.36 3.83
N LEU A 338 -22.63 -5.53 5.12
CA LEU A 338 -22.77 -4.39 6.05
C LEU A 338 -21.45 -3.63 6.31
N GLN A 339 -20.29 -4.22 6.03
CA GLN A 339 -18.99 -3.57 6.18
C GLN A 339 -18.51 -3.03 4.84
N VAL A 340 -18.46 -3.86 3.80
CA VAL A 340 -17.86 -3.49 2.52
C VAL A 340 -18.71 -2.47 1.76
N ASN A 341 -20.05 -2.60 1.80
CA ASN A 341 -20.93 -1.59 1.18
C ASN A 341 -21.05 -0.32 2.03
N HIS A 342 -20.88 -0.40 3.35
CA HIS A 342 -20.79 0.81 4.19
C HIS A 342 -19.50 1.59 3.88
N LEU A 343 -18.38 0.89 3.73
CA LEU A 343 -17.12 1.51 3.31
C LEU A 343 -17.23 2.09 1.90
N LEU A 344 -17.82 1.36 0.95
CA LEU A 344 -18.04 1.87 -0.41
C LEU A 344 -18.97 3.08 -0.42
N TYR A 345 -20.05 3.08 0.37
CA TYR A 345 -20.93 4.23 0.56
C TYR A 345 -20.15 5.46 1.01
N TRP A 346 -19.29 5.31 2.02
CA TRP A 346 -18.45 6.40 2.52
C TRP A 346 -17.50 6.92 1.43
N VAL A 347 -16.83 6.03 0.69
CA VAL A 347 -15.94 6.42 -0.41
C VAL A 347 -16.69 7.22 -1.47
N LEU A 348 -17.80 6.68 -2.00
CA LEU A 348 -18.56 7.31 -3.07
C LEU A 348 -19.16 8.66 -2.65
N THR A 349 -19.71 8.73 -1.44
CA THR A 349 -20.27 9.97 -0.89
C THR A 349 -19.18 11.01 -0.65
N THR A 350 -18.01 10.60 -0.13
CA THR A 350 -16.85 11.50 0.08
C THR A 350 -16.32 12.04 -1.25
N MET A 351 -16.41 11.26 -2.33
CA MET A 351 -16.06 11.72 -3.67
C MET A 351 -17.10 12.67 -4.27
N GLY A 352 -18.33 12.69 -3.75
CA GLY A 352 -19.40 13.58 -4.18
C GLY A 352 -20.49 12.91 -5.02
N PHE A 353 -20.48 11.58 -5.17
CA PHE A 353 -21.60 10.86 -5.78
C PHE A 353 -22.85 10.94 -4.90
N ASP A 354 -24.01 11.20 -5.50
CA ASP A 354 -25.32 11.08 -4.82
C ASP A 354 -25.59 9.59 -4.53
N THR A 355 -25.28 9.18 -3.31
CA THR A 355 -25.30 7.78 -2.89
C THR A 355 -26.32 7.57 -1.79
N THR A 356 -27.16 6.53 -1.92
CA THR A 356 -28.19 6.16 -0.94
C THR A 356 -27.99 4.71 -0.51
N MET A 357 -28.00 4.43 0.80
CA MET A 357 -28.07 3.05 1.28
C MET A 357 -29.49 2.51 1.10
N LEU A 358 -29.60 1.28 0.61
CA LEU A 358 -30.83 0.53 0.50
C LEU A 358 -30.68 -0.80 1.24
N GLY A 359 -31.79 -1.40 1.61
CA GLY A 359 -31.78 -2.71 2.24
C GLY A 359 -32.58 -3.75 1.47
N GLY A 360 -32.05 -4.97 1.49
CA GLY A 360 -32.58 -6.08 0.71
C GLY A 360 -32.78 -7.38 1.48
N CYS A 361 -33.64 -8.21 0.92
CA CYS A 361 -33.95 -9.56 1.36
C CYS A 361 -33.34 -10.58 0.39
N VAL A 362 -32.59 -11.56 0.89
CA VAL A 362 -31.84 -12.50 0.04
C VAL A 362 -32.70 -13.72 -0.28
N TYR A 363 -32.66 -14.19 -1.53
CA TYR A 363 -33.45 -15.34 -1.98
C TYR A 363 -32.79 -16.68 -1.62
N ASN A 364 -33.55 -17.51 -0.91
CA ASN A 364 -33.18 -18.85 -0.52
C ASN A 364 -33.92 -19.88 -1.39
N ILE A 365 -33.18 -20.63 -2.20
CA ILE A 365 -33.75 -21.68 -3.08
C ILE A 365 -34.42 -22.79 -2.30
N THR A 366 -33.80 -23.24 -1.20
CA THR A 366 -34.35 -24.36 -0.43
C THR A 366 -35.69 -24.02 0.21
N ALA A 367 -35.91 -22.74 0.53
CA ALA A 367 -37.16 -22.25 1.08
C ALA A 367 -38.11 -21.63 0.02
N ASP A 368 -37.65 -21.55 -1.24
CA ASP A 368 -38.33 -20.88 -2.36
C ASP A 368 -38.91 -19.50 -2.00
N ARG A 369 -38.14 -18.68 -1.27
CA ARG A 369 -38.57 -17.34 -0.85
C ARG A 369 -37.40 -16.42 -0.53
N TYR A 370 -37.67 -15.12 -0.59
CA TYR A 370 -36.79 -14.11 -0.01
C TYR A 370 -36.82 -14.17 1.52
N SER A 371 -35.74 -13.74 2.17
CA SER A 371 -35.70 -13.63 3.63
C SER A 371 -36.80 -12.70 4.15
N ASN A 372 -37.36 -13.04 5.32
CA ASN A 372 -38.39 -12.21 5.96
C ASN A 372 -37.84 -10.87 6.49
N SER A 373 -36.51 -10.77 6.62
CA SER A 373 -35.82 -9.61 7.17
C SER A 373 -34.78 -9.09 6.19
N MET A 374 -34.48 -7.80 6.34
CA MET A 374 -33.53 -7.04 5.55
C MET A 374 -32.10 -7.35 5.98
N ILE A 375 -31.51 -8.39 5.40
CA ILE A 375 -30.18 -8.91 5.78
C ILE A 375 -29.07 -8.48 4.83
N HIS A 376 -29.38 -7.68 3.81
CA HIS A 376 -28.43 -7.23 2.80
C HIS A 376 -28.43 -5.72 2.69
N LEU A 377 -27.24 -5.10 2.75
CA LEU A 377 -27.03 -3.69 2.44
C LEU A 377 -26.56 -3.59 0.99
N LEU A 378 -27.15 -2.70 0.21
CA LEU A 378 -26.71 -2.34 -1.14
C LEU A 378 -26.85 -0.82 -1.34
N LEU A 379 -26.28 -0.29 -2.42
CA LEU A 379 -26.27 1.15 -2.68
C LEU A 379 -27.04 1.50 -3.96
N LYS A 380 -27.64 2.69 -3.95
CA LYS A 380 -28.11 3.39 -5.15
C LYS A 380 -27.21 4.59 -5.39
N VAL A 381 -26.76 4.80 -6.63
CA VAL A 381 -26.01 5.99 -7.04
C VAL A 381 -26.75 6.71 -8.16
N THR A 382 -26.95 8.02 -8.03
CA THR A 382 -27.54 8.86 -9.08
C THR A 382 -26.46 9.63 -9.83
N ILE A 383 -26.41 9.51 -11.15
CA ILE A 383 -25.50 10.27 -12.03
C ILE A 383 -26.34 10.91 -13.13
N ASP A 384 -26.34 12.24 -13.19
CA ASP A 384 -27.07 13.03 -14.20
C ASP A 384 -28.54 12.59 -14.38
N GLY A 385 -29.22 12.27 -13.27
CA GLY A 385 -30.61 11.81 -13.23
C GLY A 385 -30.83 10.32 -13.51
N THR A 386 -29.79 9.58 -13.88
CA THR A 386 -29.83 8.13 -14.04
C THR A 386 -29.51 7.44 -12.73
N ASN A 387 -30.33 6.46 -12.32
CA ASN A 387 -30.13 5.70 -11.08
C ASN A 387 -29.47 4.36 -11.38
N TYR A 388 -28.45 4.02 -10.60
CA TYR A 388 -27.74 2.75 -10.67
C TYR A 388 -27.75 2.04 -9.32
N ILE A 389 -27.79 0.72 -9.33
CA ILE A 389 -27.52 -0.13 -8.18
C ILE A 389 -26.06 -0.51 -8.17
N VAL A 390 -25.44 -0.39 -7.01
CA VAL A 390 -24.03 -0.73 -6.76
C VAL A 390 -23.98 -1.59 -5.49
N ASP A 391 -23.34 -2.75 -5.58
CA ASP A 391 -23.22 -3.69 -4.47
C ASP A 391 -21.92 -4.48 -4.59
N ALA A 392 -20.97 -4.24 -3.69
CA ALA A 392 -19.68 -4.94 -3.60
C ALA A 392 -19.69 -6.08 -2.57
N GLY A 393 -20.84 -6.34 -1.95
CA GLY A 393 -20.97 -7.12 -0.73
C GLY A 393 -21.74 -8.42 -0.87
N PHE A 394 -22.06 -8.87 -2.09
CA PHE A 394 -22.65 -10.18 -2.30
C PHE A 394 -21.61 -11.24 -2.66
N GLY A 395 -20.58 -10.91 -3.45
CA GLY A 395 -19.46 -11.82 -3.73
C GLY A 395 -19.80 -13.07 -4.57
N ARG A 396 -18.82 -13.98 -4.69
CA ARG A 396 -18.88 -15.19 -5.53
C ARG A 396 -19.29 -14.87 -6.97
N SER A 397 -19.96 -15.78 -7.68
CA SER A 397 -20.45 -15.55 -9.05
C SER A 397 -21.74 -14.71 -9.14
N TYR A 398 -22.24 -14.19 -8.02
CA TYR A 398 -23.40 -13.29 -7.98
C TYR A 398 -23.01 -11.81 -8.05
N GLN A 399 -21.73 -11.54 -7.91
CA GLN A 399 -21.17 -10.21 -7.82
C GLN A 399 -21.28 -9.50 -9.17
N MET A 400 -22.00 -8.37 -9.22
CA MET A 400 -21.95 -7.49 -10.39
C MET A 400 -20.54 -6.89 -10.54
N TRP A 401 -20.09 -6.68 -11.77
CA TRP A 401 -18.82 -6.04 -12.11
C TRP A 401 -18.98 -4.61 -12.62
N GLN A 402 -20.22 -4.18 -12.87
CA GLN A 402 -20.57 -2.82 -13.26
C GLN A 402 -21.87 -2.43 -12.54
N PRO A 403 -22.05 -1.13 -12.22
CA PRO A 403 -23.32 -0.62 -11.72
C PRO A 403 -24.49 -1.03 -12.62
N LEU A 404 -25.58 -1.51 -12.03
CA LEU A 404 -26.77 -1.92 -12.78
C LEU A 404 -27.75 -0.76 -12.87
N GLU A 405 -28.05 -0.32 -14.08
CA GLU A 405 -29.04 0.73 -14.30
C GLU A 405 -30.41 0.28 -13.82
N LEU A 406 -31.10 1.13 -13.07
CA LEU A 406 -32.38 0.82 -12.41
C LEU A 406 -33.55 0.92 -13.40
N ILE A 407 -33.56 0.03 -14.41
CA ILE A 407 -34.62 -0.10 -15.42
C ILE A 407 -35.26 -1.50 -15.32
N SER A 408 -36.56 -1.52 -15.02
CA SER A 408 -37.32 -2.76 -14.89
C SER A 408 -37.34 -3.56 -16.21
N GLY A 409 -36.98 -4.84 -16.13
CA GLY A 409 -36.99 -5.79 -17.25
C GLY A 409 -35.78 -5.69 -18.20
N LYS A 410 -34.86 -4.74 -17.99
CA LYS A 410 -33.68 -4.58 -18.85
C LYS A 410 -32.64 -5.67 -18.58
N ASP A 411 -32.23 -6.37 -19.63
CA ASP A 411 -31.07 -7.25 -19.61
C ASP A 411 -29.78 -6.44 -19.62
N GLN A 412 -28.88 -6.75 -18.68
CA GLN A 412 -27.61 -6.07 -18.47
C GLN A 412 -26.47 -7.10 -18.51
N PRO A 413 -25.96 -7.43 -19.72
CA PRO A 413 -24.86 -8.38 -19.87
C PRO A 413 -23.58 -7.85 -19.25
N GLN A 414 -22.97 -8.65 -18.39
CA GLN A 414 -21.65 -8.40 -17.81
C GLN A 414 -20.77 -9.64 -17.97
N VAL A 415 -19.49 -9.52 -17.59
CA VAL A 415 -18.57 -10.67 -17.61
C VAL A 415 -19.12 -11.86 -16.80
N PRO A 416 -19.61 -11.70 -15.55
CA PRO A 416 -20.10 -12.84 -14.77
C PRO A 416 -21.33 -13.52 -15.37
N CYS A 417 -22.33 -12.72 -15.78
CA CYS A 417 -23.63 -13.19 -16.25
C CYS A 417 -24.44 -12.04 -16.86
N ILE A 418 -25.65 -12.34 -17.30
CA ILE A 418 -26.65 -11.31 -17.60
C ILE A 418 -27.45 -11.05 -16.34
N PHE A 419 -27.39 -9.82 -15.83
CA PHE A 419 -28.25 -9.39 -14.72
C PHE A 419 -29.54 -8.79 -15.24
N ARG A 420 -30.61 -8.88 -14.43
CA ARG A 420 -31.88 -8.23 -14.69
C ARG A 420 -32.44 -7.67 -13.39
N LEU A 421 -32.81 -6.39 -13.43
CA LEU A 421 -33.60 -5.75 -12.39
C LEU A 421 -35.05 -5.74 -12.86
N THR A 422 -35.98 -6.20 -12.02
CA THR A 422 -37.42 -6.15 -12.30
C THR A 422 -38.13 -5.51 -11.13
N GLU A 423 -39.03 -4.58 -11.42
CA GLU A 423 -39.87 -3.91 -10.44
C GLU A 423 -41.29 -4.47 -10.52
N GLU A 424 -41.84 -4.80 -9.35
CA GLU A 424 -43.23 -5.20 -9.19
C GLU A 424 -43.75 -4.69 -7.84
N ASN A 425 -44.81 -3.87 -7.86
CA ASN A 425 -45.51 -3.35 -6.68
C ASN A 425 -44.60 -2.61 -5.67
N GLY A 426 -43.64 -1.82 -6.16
CA GLY A 426 -42.69 -1.04 -5.37
C GLY A 426 -41.48 -1.85 -4.88
N ILE A 427 -41.39 -3.14 -5.23
CA ILE A 427 -40.28 -4.02 -4.86
C ILE A 427 -39.45 -4.29 -6.12
N TRP A 428 -38.14 -4.11 -5.99
CA TRP A 428 -37.17 -4.47 -7.01
C TRP A 428 -36.57 -5.84 -6.74
N TYR A 429 -36.30 -6.59 -7.79
CA TYR A 429 -35.72 -7.93 -7.76
C TYR A 429 -34.49 -7.95 -8.64
N LEU A 430 -33.36 -8.41 -8.09
CA LEU A 430 -32.16 -8.71 -8.86
C LEU A 430 -32.10 -10.20 -9.17
N ASP A 431 -32.06 -10.52 -10.45
CA ASP A 431 -31.87 -11.86 -10.97
C ASP A 431 -30.64 -11.94 -11.88
N GLN A 432 -30.19 -13.15 -12.13
CA GLN A 432 -29.15 -13.43 -13.12
C GLN A 432 -29.47 -14.63 -14.00
N ILE A 433 -28.97 -14.59 -15.23
CA ILE A 433 -28.92 -15.70 -16.18
C ILE A 433 -27.45 -16.13 -16.30
N ARG A 434 -27.12 -17.26 -15.68
CA ARG A 434 -25.78 -17.84 -15.61
C ARG A 434 -25.44 -18.62 -16.87
N ARG A 435 -24.14 -18.76 -17.13
CA ARG A 435 -23.58 -19.68 -18.13
C ARG A 435 -23.69 -21.13 -17.67
N GLU A 436 -23.47 -22.04 -18.62
CA GLU A 436 -23.22 -23.44 -18.29
C GLU A 436 -21.94 -23.57 -17.46
N GLN A 437 -21.83 -24.63 -16.66
CA GLN A 437 -20.70 -24.83 -15.77
C GLN A 437 -19.94 -26.10 -16.15
N TYR A 438 -18.66 -25.96 -16.42
CA TYR A 438 -17.74 -27.07 -16.60
C TYR A 438 -16.95 -27.31 -15.32
N VAL A 439 -17.14 -28.46 -14.71
CA VAL A 439 -16.42 -28.90 -13.51
C VAL A 439 -15.50 -30.06 -13.91
N PRO A 440 -14.17 -29.84 -14.07
CA PRO A 440 -13.27 -30.89 -14.53
C PRO A 440 -13.18 -32.05 -13.53
N ASN A 441 -13.18 -31.73 -12.23
CA ASN A 441 -13.10 -32.72 -11.17
C ASN A 441 -14.50 -33.28 -10.85
N GLN A 442 -14.76 -34.48 -11.36
CA GLN A 442 -16.04 -35.19 -11.23
C GLN A 442 -16.48 -35.41 -9.77
N HIS A 443 -15.54 -35.43 -8.81
CA HIS A 443 -15.85 -35.60 -7.39
C HIS A 443 -16.75 -34.47 -6.85
N PHE A 444 -16.64 -33.26 -7.42
CA PHE A 444 -17.37 -32.08 -6.96
C PHE A 444 -18.67 -31.80 -7.71
N LEU A 445 -19.08 -32.63 -8.68
CA LEU A 445 -20.28 -32.39 -9.49
C LEU A 445 -21.59 -32.29 -8.68
N ASN A 446 -21.62 -32.92 -7.49
CA ASN A 446 -22.74 -32.87 -6.57
C ASN A 446 -22.42 -32.08 -5.29
N SER A 447 -21.41 -31.21 -5.32
CA SER A 447 -21.11 -30.31 -4.22
C SER A 447 -22.32 -29.42 -3.90
N ASP A 448 -22.57 -29.20 -2.61
CA ASP A 448 -23.62 -28.28 -2.12
C ASP A 448 -23.31 -26.82 -2.46
N LEU A 449 -22.07 -26.52 -2.87
CA LEU A 449 -21.64 -25.22 -3.34
C LEU A 449 -22.07 -24.93 -4.79
N LEU A 450 -22.43 -25.96 -5.57
CA LEU A 450 -22.85 -25.79 -6.96
C LEU A 450 -24.35 -25.59 -7.09
N GLU A 451 -24.72 -24.52 -7.78
CA GLU A 451 -26.09 -24.32 -8.23
C GLU A 451 -26.26 -24.80 -9.68
N LYS A 452 -27.27 -25.64 -9.93
CA LYS A 452 -27.51 -26.24 -11.26
C LYS A 452 -28.38 -25.37 -12.18
N GLY A 453 -29.17 -24.46 -11.62
CA GLY A 453 -30.06 -23.59 -12.38
C GLY A 453 -29.30 -22.48 -13.12
N LYS A 454 -29.66 -22.22 -14.38
CA LYS A 454 -29.16 -21.05 -15.12
C LYS A 454 -29.78 -19.76 -14.61
N TYR A 455 -31.09 -19.74 -14.45
CA TYR A 455 -31.80 -18.58 -13.93
C TYR A 455 -31.80 -18.63 -12.40
N ARG A 456 -31.38 -17.53 -11.77
CA ARG A 456 -31.19 -17.45 -10.33
C ARG A 456 -31.62 -16.08 -9.81
N LYS A 457 -32.63 -16.09 -8.94
CA LYS A 457 -33.02 -14.95 -8.13
C LYS A 457 -31.97 -14.70 -7.03
N ILE A 458 -31.52 -13.46 -6.86
CA ILE A 458 -30.43 -13.12 -5.93
C ILE A 458 -31.01 -12.48 -4.65
N TYR A 459 -31.58 -11.28 -4.78
CA TYR A 459 -32.19 -10.55 -3.67
C TYR A 459 -33.30 -9.61 -4.17
N SER A 460 -34.17 -9.18 -3.25
CA SER A 460 -35.17 -8.15 -3.48
C SER A 460 -34.89 -6.94 -2.59
N PHE A 461 -35.33 -5.74 -2.97
CA PHE A 461 -35.15 -4.51 -2.18
C PHE A 461 -36.20 -3.45 -2.52
N THR A 462 -36.30 -2.43 -1.68
CA THR A 462 -37.10 -1.22 -1.93
C THR A 462 -36.18 -0.03 -2.13
N LEU A 463 -36.69 1.05 -2.74
CA LEU A 463 -35.94 2.31 -2.88
C LEU A 463 -36.03 3.22 -1.64
N GLU A 464 -36.59 2.72 -0.53
CA GLU A 464 -36.61 3.43 0.75
C GLU A 464 -35.18 3.64 1.25
N PRO A 465 -34.74 4.90 1.44
CA PRO A 465 -33.42 5.20 1.99
C PRO A 465 -33.23 4.59 3.37
N ARG A 466 -32.05 4.03 3.61
CA ARG A 466 -31.64 3.47 4.90
C ARG A 466 -30.45 4.22 5.47
N THR A 467 -30.22 3.96 6.75
CA THR A 467 -29.01 4.31 7.49
C THR A 467 -28.35 3.03 7.99
N ILE A 468 -27.09 3.11 8.44
CA ILE A 468 -26.40 1.91 8.93
C ILE A 468 -27.04 1.38 10.22
N GLU A 469 -27.65 2.26 11.00
CA GLU A 469 -28.36 1.95 12.24
C GLU A 469 -29.56 1.01 12.00
N ASP A 470 -30.21 1.09 10.83
CA ASP A 470 -31.32 0.19 10.46
C ASP A 470 -30.90 -1.28 10.40
N PHE A 471 -29.59 -1.55 10.30
CA PHE A 471 -29.03 -2.90 10.22
C PHE A 471 -28.48 -3.40 11.56
N GLN A 472 -28.56 -2.63 12.66
CA GLN A 472 -27.92 -2.98 13.94
C GLN A 472 -28.42 -4.32 14.52
N ASP A 473 -29.73 -4.55 14.51
CA ASP A 473 -30.33 -5.79 15.01
C ASP A 473 -29.98 -6.98 14.11
N MET A 474 -29.98 -6.77 12.79
CA MET A 474 -29.62 -7.80 11.83
C MET A 474 -28.14 -8.13 11.88
N ASN A 475 -27.27 -7.14 12.08
CA ASN A 475 -25.86 -7.35 12.36
C ASN A 475 -25.71 -8.30 13.54
N THR A 476 -26.34 -8.01 14.68
CA THR A 476 -26.28 -8.90 15.86
C THR A 476 -26.80 -10.32 15.55
N PHE A 477 -27.95 -10.43 14.88
CA PHE A 477 -28.54 -11.72 14.51
C PHE A 477 -27.63 -12.54 13.59
N LEU A 478 -27.04 -11.94 12.56
CA LEU A 478 -26.24 -12.63 11.56
C LEU A 478 -24.96 -13.25 12.13
N GLN A 479 -24.37 -12.66 13.18
CA GLN A 479 -23.15 -13.18 13.82
C GLN A 479 -23.41 -14.19 14.94
N THR A 480 -24.62 -14.22 15.51
CA THR A 480 -24.91 -15.02 16.71
C THR A 480 -25.89 -16.16 16.46
N SER A 481 -26.80 -16.01 15.50
CA SER A 481 -27.87 -16.98 15.26
C SER A 481 -27.35 -18.25 14.58
N PRO A 482 -27.68 -19.45 15.08
CA PRO A 482 -27.45 -20.71 14.36
C PRO A 482 -28.27 -20.85 13.06
N ALA A 483 -29.25 -19.95 12.86
CA ALA A 483 -29.99 -19.85 11.61
C ALA A 483 -29.22 -19.09 10.52
N SER A 484 -28.20 -18.32 10.89
CA SER A 484 -27.39 -17.55 9.97
C SER A 484 -26.43 -18.43 9.17
N VAL A 485 -26.31 -18.16 7.88
CA VAL A 485 -25.28 -18.80 7.05
C VAL A 485 -23.87 -18.40 7.49
N PHE A 486 -23.71 -17.17 8.02
CA PHE A 486 -22.43 -16.63 8.44
C PHE A 486 -21.87 -17.34 9.68
N THR A 487 -22.70 -17.94 10.54
CA THR A 487 -22.22 -18.76 11.67
C THR A 487 -22.00 -20.22 11.27
N SER A 488 -22.64 -20.66 10.18
CA SER A 488 -22.62 -22.04 9.69
C SER A 488 -21.44 -22.33 8.78
N LYS A 489 -21.01 -21.39 7.94
CA LYS A 489 -19.93 -21.58 6.97
C LYS A 489 -18.88 -20.48 7.12
N SER A 490 -17.60 -20.86 7.10
CA SER A 490 -16.50 -19.90 6.91
C SER A 490 -16.27 -19.70 5.43
N PHE A 491 -16.20 -18.46 4.96
CA PHE A 491 -15.91 -18.21 3.56
C PHE A 491 -15.15 -16.90 3.32
N CYS A 492 -14.51 -16.86 2.17
CA CYS A 492 -13.87 -15.67 1.62
C CYS A 492 -13.97 -15.71 0.10
N SER A 493 -14.37 -14.62 -0.54
CA SER A 493 -14.50 -14.52 -1.99
C SER A 493 -13.90 -13.22 -2.52
N LEU A 494 -13.13 -13.32 -3.59
CA LEU A 494 -12.47 -12.18 -4.23
C LEU A 494 -12.56 -12.29 -5.74
N GLN A 495 -13.01 -11.21 -6.39
CA GLN A 495 -13.11 -11.17 -7.85
C GLN A 495 -11.71 -11.01 -8.46
N THR A 496 -11.51 -11.56 -9.65
CA THR A 496 -10.30 -11.36 -10.45
C THR A 496 -10.64 -10.60 -11.74
N PHE A 497 -9.69 -10.47 -12.65
CA PHE A 497 -9.95 -9.93 -13.98
C PHE A 497 -10.75 -10.88 -14.89
N GLU A 498 -10.73 -12.18 -14.60
CA GLU A 498 -11.33 -13.21 -15.45
C GLU A 498 -12.34 -14.09 -14.72
N GLY A 499 -12.54 -13.88 -13.42
CA GLY A 499 -13.16 -14.89 -12.59
C GLY A 499 -13.36 -14.49 -11.14
N VAL A 500 -13.50 -15.49 -10.28
CA VAL A 500 -13.64 -15.32 -8.83
C VAL A 500 -12.99 -16.48 -8.09
N HIS A 501 -12.20 -16.16 -7.07
CA HIS A 501 -11.79 -17.11 -6.05
C HIS A 501 -12.85 -17.15 -4.96
N CYS A 502 -13.16 -18.35 -4.46
CA CYS A 502 -13.99 -18.52 -3.27
C CYS A 502 -13.51 -19.71 -2.44
N LEU A 503 -13.12 -19.44 -1.20
CA LEU A 503 -12.89 -20.46 -0.18
C LEU A 503 -14.16 -20.61 0.65
N VAL A 504 -14.65 -21.84 0.83
CA VAL A 504 -15.75 -22.17 1.74
C VAL A 504 -15.36 -23.41 2.56
N GLY A 505 -15.30 -23.26 3.89
CA GLY A 505 -14.76 -24.29 4.77
C GLY A 505 -13.34 -24.68 4.36
N PHE A 506 -13.18 -25.94 3.93
CA PHE A 506 -11.92 -26.50 3.44
C PHE A 506 -11.84 -26.56 1.90
N THR A 507 -12.78 -25.95 1.19
CA THR A 507 -12.90 -26.08 -0.26
C THR A 507 -12.56 -24.75 -0.93
N LEU A 508 -11.40 -24.69 -1.56
CA LEU A 508 -11.03 -23.57 -2.44
C LEU A 508 -11.58 -23.82 -3.83
N THR A 509 -12.15 -22.77 -4.40
CA THR A 509 -12.68 -22.79 -5.76
C THR A 509 -12.17 -21.60 -6.55
N TYR A 510 -11.91 -21.84 -7.82
CA TYR A 510 -11.69 -20.79 -8.80
C TYR A 510 -12.68 -20.96 -9.94
N ARG A 511 -13.48 -19.93 -10.19
CA ARG A 511 -14.36 -19.87 -11.35
C ARG A 511 -13.76 -18.92 -12.37
N LYS A 512 -13.46 -19.41 -13.58
CA LYS A 512 -13.11 -18.56 -14.72
C LYS A 512 -14.34 -18.37 -15.60
N PHE A 513 -14.77 -17.11 -15.72
CA PHE A 513 -15.96 -16.76 -16.50
C PHE A 513 -15.71 -16.93 -18.00
N ASN A 514 -16.70 -17.46 -18.70
CA ASN A 514 -16.67 -17.61 -20.16
C ASN A 514 -15.38 -18.28 -20.67
N TYR A 515 -14.94 -19.34 -20.00
CA TYR A 515 -13.72 -20.09 -20.31
C TYR A 515 -13.73 -20.64 -21.75
N LYS A 516 -14.87 -21.20 -22.17
CA LYS A 516 -15.04 -21.79 -23.51
C LYS A 516 -16.53 -21.93 -23.84
N ASP A 517 -16.92 -21.64 -25.08
CA ASP A 517 -18.26 -21.94 -25.63
C ASP A 517 -19.44 -21.48 -24.74
N ASN A 518 -19.35 -20.28 -24.15
CA ASN A 518 -20.33 -19.75 -23.21
C ASN A 518 -20.53 -20.63 -21.94
N MET A 519 -19.45 -21.27 -21.49
CA MET A 519 -19.36 -22.01 -20.23
C MET A 519 -18.33 -21.37 -19.29
N ASP A 520 -18.63 -21.37 -18.00
CA ASP A 520 -17.66 -21.07 -16.95
C ASP A 520 -16.90 -22.35 -16.56
N LEU A 521 -15.59 -22.23 -16.37
CA LEU A 521 -14.78 -23.28 -15.72
C LEU A 521 -14.90 -23.11 -14.21
N VAL A 522 -15.13 -24.19 -13.47
CA VAL A 522 -15.14 -24.20 -12.00
C VAL A 522 -14.20 -25.28 -11.48
N GLU A 523 -13.06 -24.84 -10.96
CA GLU A 523 -12.04 -25.70 -10.36
C GLU A 523 -12.23 -25.78 -8.85
N PHE A 524 -11.99 -26.96 -8.30
CA PHE A 524 -12.13 -27.26 -6.88
C PHE A 524 -10.84 -27.88 -6.34
N LYS A 525 -10.43 -27.44 -5.16
CA LYS A 525 -9.35 -28.02 -4.38
C LYS A 525 -9.77 -28.14 -2.92
N THR A 526 -9.63 -29.32 -2.32
CA THR A 526 -9.74 -29.48 -0.87
C THR A 526 -8.39 -29.12 -0.25
N LEU A 527 -8.43 -28.30 0.80
CA LEU A 527 -7.28 -27.82 1.53
C LEU A 527 -7.23 -28.46 2.93
N ASN A 528 -6.03 -28.63 3.46
CA ASN A 528 -5.82 -28.83 4.90
C ASN A 528 -5.73 -27.48 5.66
N GLU A 529 -5.58 -27.51 6.99
CA GLU A 529 -5.54 -26.29 7.80
C GLU A 529 -4.36 -25.36 7.46
N GLU A 530 -3.17 -25.90 7.19
CA GLU A 530 -1.97 -25.11 6.85
C GLU A 530 -2.12 -24.45 5.48
N GLU A 531 -2.66 -25.18 4.50
CA GLU A 531 -2.94 -24.65 3.16
C GLU A 531 -3.99 -23.53 3.20
N ILE A 532 -4.93 -23.54 4.15
CA ILE A 532 -5.92 -22.47 4.29
C ILE A 532 -5.26 -21.15 4.67
N GLU A 533 -4.35 -21.16 5.65
CA GLU A 533 -3.66 -19.93 6.07
C GLU A 533 -2.78 -19.38 4.93
N GLU A 534 -2.13 -20.27 4.19
CA GLU A 534 -1.36 -19.90 3.00
C GLU A 534 -2.23 -19.28 1.90
N GLU A 535 -3.38 -19.90 1.58
CA GLU A 535 -4.31 -19.39 0.56
C GLU A 535 -4.97 -18.08 0.97
N LEU A 536 -5.31 -17.91 2.26
CA LEU A 536 -5.81 -16.64 2.78
C LEU A 536 -4.82 -15.51 2.54
N LYS A 537 -3.54 -15.76 2.77
CA LYS A 537 -2.48 -14.78 2.54
C LYS A 537 -2.21 -14.54 1.05
N ASN A 538 -2.00 -15.62 0.29
CA ASN A 538 -1.52 -15.53 -1.09
C ASN A 538 -2.61 -15.12 -2.08
N THR A 539 -3.83 -15.65 -1.91
CA THR A 539 -4.94 -15.44 -2.85
C THR A 539 -5.85 -14.30 -2.40
N PHE A 540 -6.09 -14.14 -1.10
CA PHE A 540 -7.04 -13.16 -0.56
C PHE A 540 -6.38 -11.98 0.16
N ASN A 541 -5.05 -11.98 0.33
CA ASN A 541 -4.29 -10.96 1.06
C ASN A 541 -4.75 -10.76 2.52
N ILE A 542 -5.31 -11.81 3.13
CA ILE A 542 -5.76 -11.84 4.52
C ILE A 542 -4.69 -12.50 5.38
N SER A 543 -4.26 -11.80 6.44
CA SER A 543 -3.39 -12.37 7.47
C SER A 543 -4.19 -12.52 8.77
N LEU A 544 -4.15 -13.71 9.37
CA LEU A 544 -4.91 -13.98 10.58
C LEU A 544 -4.09 -13.65 11.83
N GLU A 545 -4.68 -12.91 12.77
CA GLU A 545 -4.11 -12.69 14.11
C GLU A 545 -4.37 -13.88 15.05
N LYS A 546 -5.41 -14.67 14.77
CA LYS A 546 -5.85 -15.83 15.55
C LYS A 546 -6.15 -17.00 14.63
N LYS A 547 -5.95 -18.22 15.13
CA LYS A 547 -6.23 -19.45 14.37
C LYS A 547 -7.69 -19.50 13.94
N LEU A 548 -7.93 -19.64 12.64
CA LEU A 548 -9.26 -19.89 12.09
C LEU A 548 -9.64 -21.36 12.30
N MET A 549 -10.89 -21.60 12.70
CA MET A 549 -11.51 -22.92 12.64
C MET A 549 -12.48 -22.97 11.47
N PRO A 550 -12.08 -23.55 10.31
CA PRO A 550 -12.93 -23.57 9.13
C PRO A 550 -14.23 -24.35 9.40
N LYS A 551 -15.35 -23.84 8.88
CA LYS A 551 -16.68 -24.44 9.05
C LYS A 551 -17.35 -24.65 7.71
N HIS A 552 -17.97 -25.82 7.55
CA HIS A 552 -18.83 -26.15 6.41
C HIS A 552 -20.13 -26.79 6.91
N GLY A 553 -20.97 -26.01 7.59
CA GLY A 553 -22.28 -26.48 8.06
C GLY A 553 -23.34 -26.48 6.94
N ASP A 554 -24.54 -26.95 7.28
CA ASP A 554 -25.57 -27.34 6.29
C ASP A 554 -26.43 -26.18 5.75
N ARG A 555 -26.15 -24.92 6.15
CA ARG A 555 -26.91 -23.76 5.65
C ARG A 555 -26.60 -23.53 4.17
N PHE A 556 -27.67 -23.28 3.40
CA PHE A 556 -27.59 -23.05 1.96
C PHE A 556 -26.64 -21.89 1.63
N PHE A 557 -25.62 -22.17 0.80
CA PHE A 557 -24.64 -21.21 0.31
C PHE A 557 -23.93 -21.81 -0.91
N THR A 558 -24.01 -21.12 -2.05
CA THR A 558 -23.43 -21.57 -3.33
C THR A 558 -22.45 -20.51 -3.90
N ILE A 559 -21.62 -20.93 -4.86
CA ILE A 559 -20.49 -20.15 -5.41
C ILE A 559 -20.63 -19.71 -6.88
#